data_AF-A0A4X2KW66-F1
#
_entry.id   AF-A0A4X2KW66-F1
#
_cell.length_a   1.000
_cell.length_b   1.000
_cell.length_c   1.000
_cell.angle_alpha   90.00
_cell.angle_beta   90.00
_cell.angle_gamma   90.00
#
_symmetry.space_group_name_H-M   'P 1'
#
loop_
_entity.id
_entity.type
_entity.pdbx_description
1 polymer ?
#
loop_
_entity_poly.entity_id
_entity_poly.type
_entity_poly.pdbx_seq_one_letter_code
_entity_poly.pdbx_strand_id
1 'polypeptide(L)'
;MGTNETIRGPYSLMLAMGGAVLGSLQFGYNAGVISAPEKVREEFYNSIWVNRYNEPISSTTLTTLWSLFMSIFSVGGRNGPFFVGLFVSRLGRWNSMLMMSSLAFIAAVLMGFSKMAMSFEMLILGCFIIGLYSVSPTALCGDLGTLHQLGIGIGILITQTFDLDSIMGNEELWPLLLGFIFIPSLIQRALPPFCPDSPHFLLFNHNEENKAKSILKKLQGTTDVSSDLQEMKEESQQMMCEKKMTILELLCSSMYWQPVLMAVVLQLSQQLSTFSAVFYYSTSIFEKLLGLLCLCPPALDLQAERSSQRHWPRTSWS
;
A
#
# COMPACT_ATOMS: atom_id res chain seq x y z
N MET A 1 21.83 28.81 -26.97
CA MET A 1 21.27 27.44 -26.96
C MET A 1 21.23 26.86 -25.54
N GLY A 2 20.95 27.67 -24.51
CA GLY A 2 21.16 27.29 -23.10
C GLY A 2 19.97 27.49 -22.15
N THR A 3 18.79 27.85 -22.67
CA THR A 3 17.61 28.16 -21.84
C THR A 3 16.63 26.99 -21.66
N ASN A 4 16.68 25.98 -22.53
CA ASN A 4 15.78 24.82 -22.46
C ASN A 4 16.27 23.67 -21.55
N GLU A 5 17.55 23.65 -21.16
CA GLU A 5 18.08 22.57 -20.30
C GLU A 5 17.89 22.89 -18.81
N THR A 6 18.02 24.14 -18.39
CA THR A 6 17.89 24.57 -16.98
C THR A 6 16.46 24.43 -16.45
N ILE A 7 15.46 24.58 -17.33
CA ILE A 7 14.06 24.38 -16.97
C ILE A 7 13.75 22.88 -16.85
N ARG A 8 14.49 21.98 -17.48
CA ARG A 8 14.12 20.55 -17.56
C ARG A 8 14.43 19.75 -16.29
N GLY A 9 15.37 20.21 -15.47
CA GLY A 9 15.78 19.54 -14.22
C GLY A 9 14.70 19.44 -13.14
N PRO A 10 14.07 20.54 -12.70
CA PRO A 10 13.05 20.47 -11.65
C PRO A 10 11.82 19.64 -12.05
N TYR A 11 11.38 19.69 -13.32
CA TYR A 11 10.25 18.88 -13.78
C TYR A 11 10.58 17.39 -13.84
N SER A 12 11.83 17.05 -14.20
CA SER A 12 12.29 15.67 -14.23
C SER A 12 12.37 15.07 -12.83
N LEU A 13 12.77 15.86 -11.83
CA LEU A 13 12.75 15.50 -10.42
C LEU A 13 11.32 15.34 -9.91
N MET A 14 10.43 16.30 -10.21
CA MET A 14 9.01 16.20 -9.83
C MET A 14 8.32 14.99 -10.47
N LEU A 15 8.64 14.64 -11.71
CA LEU A 15 8.12 13.44 -12.37
C LEU A 15 8.63 12.14 -11.72
N ALA A 16 9.92 12.09 -11.36
CA ALA A 16 10.49 10.95 -10.65
C ALA A 16 9.87 10.79 -9.24
N MET A 17 9.72 11.90 -8.51
CA MET A 17 9.06 11.93 -7.20
C MET A 17 7.58 11.56 -7.31
N GLY A 18 6.87 12.08 -8.31
CA GLY A 18 5.47 11.74 -8.60
C GLY A 18 5.30 10.25 -8.88
N GLY A 19 6.21 9.63 -9.65
CA GLY A 19 6.22 8.19 -9.88
C GLY A 19 6.44 7.36 -8.62
N ALA A 20 7.31 7.81 -7.72
CA ALA A 20 7.53 7.14 -6.44
C ALA A 20 6.33 7.26 -5.49
N VAL A 21 5.71 8.44 -5.43
CA VAL A 21 4.49 8.68 -4.65
C VAL A 21 3.33 7.87 -5.19
N LEU A 22 3.19 7.72 -6.51
CA LEU A 22 2.16 6.88 -7.13
C LEU A 22 2.25 5.41 -6.67
N GLY A 23 3.46 4.85 -6.60
CA GLY A 23 3.64 3.49 -6.07
C GLY A 23 3.23 3.38 -4.59
N SER A 24 3.55 4.40 -3.79
CA SER A 24 3.20 4.47 -2.37
C SER A 24 1.69 4.63 -2.15
N LEU A 25 1.05 5.45 -2.98
CA LEU A 25 -0.40 5.62 -3.03
C LEU A 25 -1.09 4.32 -3.42
N GLN A 26 -0.56 3.61 -4.43
CA GLN A 26 -1.10 2.33 -4.85
C GLN A 26 -0.98 1.27 -3.74
N PHE A 27 0.10 1.27 -2.97
CA PHE A 27 0.21 0.43 -1.78
C PHE A 27 -0.90 0.72 -0.76
N GLY A 28 -1.06 1.99 -0.38
CA GLY A 28 -2.10 2.42 0.55
C GLY A 28 -3.51 2.10 0.06
N TYR A 29 -3.77 2.31 -1.22
CA TYR A 29 -5.05 2.01 -1.85
C TYR A 29 -5.41 0.53 -1.72
N ASN A 30 -4.48 -0.37 -2.06
CA ASN A 30 -4.69 -1.82 -1.96
C ASN A 30 -4.89 -2.29 -0.53
N ALA A 31 -4.12 -1.76 0.42
CA ALA A 31 -4.29 -2.07 1.84
C ALA A 31 -5.69 -1.65 2.33
N GLY A 32 -6.15 -0.45 1.94
CA GLY A 32 -7.50 0.03 2.23
C GLY A 32 -8.58 -0.83 1.58
N VAL A 33 -8.42 -1.21 0.30
CA VAL A 33 -9.49 -1.87 -0.48
C VAL A 33 -9.70 -3.30 0.02
N ILE A 34 -8.62 -3.95 0.44
CA ILE A 34 -8.71 -5.27 1.04
C ILE A 34 -9.49 -5.21 2.35
N SER A 35 -9.54 -4.06 3.03
CA SER A 35 -10.26 -3.81 4.29
C SER A 35 -11.73 -3.38 4.12
N ALA A 36 -12.17 -3.10 2.89
CA ALA A 36 -13.53 -2.71 2.51
C ALA A 36 -14.62 -3.68 3.05
N PRO A 37 -15.89 -3.27 3.22
CA PRO A 37 -16.89 -3.95 4.02
C PRO A 37 -17.05 -5.43 3.67
N GLU A 38 -16.97 -6.24 4.73
CA GLU A 38 -17.10 -7.69 4.77
C GLU A 38 -18.40 -8.16 4.09
N LYS A 39 -19.51 -7.46 4.34
CA LYS A 39 -20.86 -7.87 3.90
C LYS A 39 -21.01 -8.07 2.39
N VAL A 40 -20.54 -7.12 1.58
CA VAL A 40 -20.67 -7.19 0.10
C VAL A 40 -19.85 -8.34 -0.48
N ARG A 41 -18.67 -8.61 0.08
CA ARG A 41 -17.84 -9.75 -0.34
C ARG A 41 -18.38 -11.07 0.18
N GLU A 42 -18.95 -11.10 1.38
CA GLU A 42 -19.61 -12.26 1.94
C GLU A 42 -20.82 -12.70 1.10
N GLU A 43 -21.66 -11.74 0.70
CA GLU A 43 -22.78 -11.96 -0.21
C GLU A 43 -22.30 -12.50 -1.56
N PHE A 44 -21.20 -11.95 -2.09
CA PHE A 44 -20.60 -12.46 -3.32
C PHE A 44 -20.12 -13.91 -3.18
N TYR A 45 -19.41 -14.27 -2.10
CA TYR A 45 -18.99 -15.65 -1.87
C TYR A 45 -20.18 -16.60 -1.72
N ASN A 46 -21.23 -16.18 -1.00
CA ASN A 46 -22.46 -16.95 -0.89
C ASN A 46 -23.12 -17.15 -2.26
N SER A 47 -23.19 -16.10 -3.10
CA SER A 47 -23.78 -16.19 -4.44
C SER A 47 -23.04 -17.19 -5.35
N ILE A 48 -21.71 -17.25 -5.29
CA ILE A 48 -20.92 -18.25 -6.03
C ILE A 48 -21.17 -19.65 -5.48
N TRP A 49 -21.20 -19.79 -4.16
CA TRP A 49 -21.38 -21.08 -3.50
C TRP A 49 -22.74 -21.69 -3.83
N VAL A 50 -23.81 -20.90 -3.72
CA VAL A 50 -25.17 -21.29 -4.12
C VAL A 50 -25.21 -21.69 -5.59
N ASN A 51 -24.57 -20.93 -6.48
CA ASN A 51 -24.54 -21.26 -7.91
C ASN A 51 -23.80 -22.58 -8.22
N ARG A 52 -22.78 -22.95 -7.43
CA ARG A 52 -22.00 -24.18 -7.66
C ARG A 52 -22.56 -25.42 -6.97
N TYR A 53 -23.06 -25.25 -5.74
CA TYR A 53 -23.43 -26.36 -4.86
C TYR A 53 -24.93 -26.40 -4.54
N ASN A 54 -25.73 -25.43 -5.02
CA ASN A 54 -27.17 -25.28 -4.72
C ASN A 54 -27.52 -25.21 -3.22
N GLU A 55 -26.54 -24.93 -2.37
CA GLU A 55 -26.72 -24.78 -0.94
C GLU A 55 -26.08 -23.46 -0.47
N PRO A 56 -26.65 -22.79 0.54
CA PRO A 56 -26.04 -21.61 1.14
C PRO A 56 -24.74 -22.00 1.86
N ILE A 57 -23.75 -21.11 1.80
CA ILE A 57 -22.47 -21.35 2.45
C ILE A 57 -22.61 -21.35 3.99
N SER A 58 -21.92 -22.29 4.66
CA SER A 58 -21.83 -22.28 6.12
C SER A 58 -21.07 -21.03 6.60
N SER A 59 -21.53 -20.41 7.69
CA SER A 59 -20.89 -19.23 8.30
C SER A 59 -19.42 -19.49 8.65
N THR A 60 -19.08 -20.68 9.13
CA THR A 60 -17.69 -21.07 9.44
C THR A 60 -16.79 -21.10 8.21
N THR A 61 -17.29 -21.61 7.08
CA THR A 61 -16.56 -21.69 5.81
C THR A 61 -16.37 -20.29 5.22
N LEU A 62 -17.41 -19.44 5.31
CA LEU A 62 -17.37 -18.05 4.87
C LEU A 62 -16.27 -17.25 5.59
N THR A 63 -16.24 -17.29 6.92
CA THR A 63 -15.22 -16.62 7.72
C THR A 63 -13.81 -17.17 7.43
N THR A 64 -13.70 -18.47 7.14
CA THR A 64 -12.41 -19.08 6.77
C THR A 64 -11.92 -18.60 5.40
N LEU A 65 -12.80 -18.53 4.40
CA LEU A 65 -12.47 -17.99 3.06
C LEU A 65 -12.09 -16.53 3.13
N TRP A 66 -12.80 -15.74 3.93
CA TRP A 66 -12.47 -14.34 4.19
C TRP A 66 -11.09 -14.20 4.84
N SER A 67 -10.83 -14.96 5.89
CA SER A 67 -9.53 -14.96 6.57
C SER A 67 -8.40 -15.41 5.66
N LEU A 68 -8.67 -16.36 4.75
CA LEU A 68 -7.72 -16.80 3.73
C LEU A 68 -7.43 -15.68 2.72
N PHE A 69 -8.44 -14.96 2.27
CA PHE A 69 -8.28 -13.79 1.39
C PHE A 69 -7.42 -12.69 2.05
N MET A 70 -7.63 -12.41 3.33
CA MET A 70 -6.84 -11.40 4.04
C MET A 70 -5.39 -11.86 4.26
N SER A 71 -5.21 -13.11 4.68
CA SER A 71 -3.87 -13.64 4.97
C SER A 71 -3.02 -13.78 3.71
N ILE A 72 -3.61 -14.11 2.55
CA ILE A 72 -2.84 -14.29 1.32
C ILE A 72 -2.20 -13.00 0.82
N PHE A 73 -2.82 -11.84 1.07
CA PHE A 73 -2.20 -10.54 0.81
C PHE A 73 -0.91 -10.35 1.60
N SER A 74 -0.94 -10.65 2.90
CA SER A 74 0.24 -10.58 3.77
C SER A 74 1.31 -11.59 3.37
N VAL A 75 0.93 -12.79 2.92
CA VAL A 75 1.87 -13.78 2.38
C VAL A 75 2.52 -13.25 1.10
N GLY A 76 1.76 -12.64 0.19
CA GLY A 76 2.30 -11.97 -0.99
C GLY A 76 3.30 -10.86 -0.61
N GLY A 77 2.91 -9.99 0.32
CA GLY A 77 3.77 -8.90 0.83
C GLY A 77 5.08 -9.39 1.46
N ARG A 78 5.06 -10.52 2.18
CA ARG A 78 6.28 -11.12 2.75
C ARG A 78 7.23 -11.67 1.69
N ASN A 79 6.70 -12.25 0.62
CA ASN A 79 7.50 -12.83 -0.46
C ASN A 79 7.93 -11.79 -1.50
N GLY A 80 7.22 -10.67 -1.61
CA GLY A 80 7.52 -9.57 -2.55
C GLY A 80 8.97 -9.08 -2.56
N PRO A 81 9.63 -8.77 -1.42
CA PRO A 81 10.99 -8.25 -1.40
C PRO A 81 12.01 -9.25 -1.96
N PHE A 82 11.78 -10.55 -1.73
CA PHE A 82 12.63 -11.61 -2.25
C PHE A 82 12.60 -11.62 -3.79
N PHE A 83 11.40 -11.52 -4.38
CA PHE A 83 11.27 -11.42 -5.83
C PHE A 83 11.85 -10.10 -6.37
N VAL A 84 11.54 -8.96 -5.75
CA VAL A 84 12.06 -7.65 -6.16
C VAL A 84 13.59 -7.62 -6.15
N GLY A 85 14.24 -8.17 -5.12
CA GLY A 85 15.71 -8.24 -5.05
C GLY A 85 16.35 -9.03 -6.21
N LEU A 86 15.73 -10.16 -6.59
CA LEU A 86 16.16 -10.96 -7.74
C LEU A 86 15.95 -10.21 -9.07
N PHE A 87 14.81 -9.51 -9.23
CA PHE A 87 14.51 -8.77 -10.46
C PHE A 87 15.35 -7.51 -10.62
N VAL A 88 15.54 -6.73 -9.56
CA VAL A 88 16.38 -5.52 -9.58
C VAL A 88 17.83 -5.87 -9.90
N SER A 89 18.35 -6.95 -9.30
CA SER A 89 19.74 -7.37 -9.54
C SER A 89 19.99 -7.88 -10.96
N ARG A 90 19.01 -8.52 -11.61
CA ARG A 90 19.16 -9.06 -12.97
C ARG A 90 18.76 -8.12 -14.09
N LEU A 91 17.65 -7.40 -13.94
CA LEU A 91 17.03 -6.63 -15.03
C LEU A 91 17.23 -5.12 -14.88
N GLY A 92 17.68 -4.69 -13.70
CA GLY A 92 17.80 -3.29 -13.35
C GLY A 92 16.51 -2.66 -12.87
N ARG A 93 16.65 -1.43 -12.37
CA ARG A 93 15.62 -0.73 -11.61
C ARG A 93 14.34 -0.47 -12.40
N TRP A 94 14.48 0.04 -13.63
CA TRP A 94 13.34 0.40 -14.48
C TRP A 94 12.62 -0.80 -15.05
N ASN A 95 13.35 -1.80 -15.54
CA ASN A 95 12.75 -3.02 -16.03
C ASN A 95 12.04 -3.78 -14.90
N SER A 96 12.61 -3.76 -13.69
CA SER A 96 11.94 -4.29 -12.50
C SER A 96 10.66 -3.52 -12.18
N MET A 97 10.67 -2.17 -12.21
CA MET A 97 9.45 -1.37 -12.02
C MET A 97 8.38 -1.69 -13.08
N LEU A 98 8.76 -1.79 -14.35
CA LEU A 98 7.85 -2.14 -15.46
C LEU A 98 7.24 -3.53 -15.27
N MET A 99 8.05 -4.53 -14.89
CA MET A 99 7.57 -5.88 -14.59
C MET A 99 6.61 -5.89 -13.40
N MET A 100 6.92 -5.15 -12.35
CA MET A 100 6.06 -5.06 -11.16
C MET A 100 4.73 -4.36 -11.48
N SER A 101 4.74 -3.28 -12.27
CA SER A 101 3.51 -2.66 -12.78
C SER A 101 2.73 -3.58 -13.72
N SER A 102 3.38 -4.55 -14.39
CA SER A 102 2.70 -5.59 -15.16
C SER A 102 1.99 -6.62 -14.29
N LEU A 103 2.58 -7.01 -13.17
CA LEU A 103 1.93 -7.87 -12.17
C LEU A 103 0.73 -7.16 -11.55
N ALA A 104 0.86 -5.88 -11.20
CA ALA A 104 -0.26 -5.08 -10.68
C ALA A 104 -1.42 -4.98 -11.68
N PHE A 105 -1.13 -4.85 -12.97
CA PHE A 105 -2.13 -4.88 -14.04
C PHE A 105 -2.85 -6.24 -14.12
N ILE A 106 -2.11 -7.35 -14.06
CA ILE A 106 -2.69 -8.69 -14.08
C ILE A 106 -3.59 -8.90 -12.85
N ALA A 107 -3.15 -8.44 -11.67
CA ALA A 107 -3.97 -8.48 -10.46
C ALA A 107 -5.26 -7.67 -10.61
N ALA A 108 -5.18 -6.46 -11.18
CA ALA A 108 -6.35 -5.60 -11.44
C ALA A 108 -7.39 -6.29 -12.32
N VAL A 109 -6.94 -6.97 -13.37
CA VAL A 109 -7.82 -7.71 -14.29
C VAL A 109 -8.43 -8.92 -13.57
N LEU A 110 -7.62 -9.72 -12.86
CA LEU A 110 -8.14 -10.88 -12.12
C LEU A 110 -9.18 -10.48 -11.06
N MET A 111 -8.94 -9.39 -10.33
CA MET A 111 -9.85 -8.92 -9.29
C MET A 111 -11.10 -8.25 -9.89
N GLY A 112 -10.94 -7.43 -10.94
CA GLY A 112 -12.05 -6.74 -11.59
C GLY A 112 -13.01 -7.65 -12.35
N PHE A 113 -12.49 -8.72 -12.98
CA PHE A 113 -13.32 -9.70 -13.68
C PHE A 113 -13.80 -10.86 -12.79
N SER A 114 -13.43 -10.89 -11.50
CA SER A 114 -13.78 -11.97 -10.57
C SER A 114 -15.29 -12.22 -10.48
N LYS A 115 -16.09 -11.16 -10.46
CA LYS A 115 -17.55 -11.23 -10.45
C LYS A 115 -18.12 -11.80 -11.75
N MET A 116 -17.61 -11.36 -12.90
CA MET A 116 -18.07 -11.84 -14.21
C MET A 116 -17.74 -13.33 -14.41
N ALA A 117 -16.61 -13.79 -13.87
CA ALA A 117 -16.18 -15.19 -13.93
C ALA A 117 -16.82 -16.09 -12.86
N MET A 118 -17.60 -15.53 -11.91
CA MET A 118 -18.17 -16.27 -10.77
C MET A 118 -17.13 -17.15 -10.04
N SER A 119 -15.92 -16.60 -9.84
CA SER A 119 -14.79 -17.31 -9.24
C SER A 119 -14.15 -16.51 -8.11
N PHE A 120 -14.25 -17.05 -6.90
CA PHE A 120 -13.52 -16.53 -5.74
C PHE A 120 -12.03 -16.88 -5.80
N GLU A 121 -11.65 -17.93 -6.53
CA GLU A 121 -10.25 -18.31 -6.74
C GLU A 121 -9.48 -17.22 -7.49
N MET A 122 -10.11 -16.62 -8.50
CA MET A 122 -9.52 -15.53 -9.27
C MET A 122 -9.28 -14.29 -8.40
N LEU A 123 -10.19 -14.02 -7.46
CA LEU A 123 -10.07 -12.95 -6.48
C LEU A 123 -8.91 -13.19 -5.50
N ILE A 124 -8.77 -14.41 -4.97
CA ILE A 124 -7.68 -14.82 -4.08
C ILE A 124 -6.32 -14.74 -4.80
N LEU A 125 -6.24 -15.22 -6.04
CA LEU A 125 -5.02 -15.14 -6.86
C LEU A 125 -4.62 -13.70 -7.16
N GLY A 126 -5.58 -12.85 -7.52
CA GLY A 126 -5.33 -11.42 -7.73
C GLY A 126 -4.79 -10.74 -6.46
N CYS A 127 -5.36 -11.08 -5.30
CA CYS A 127 -4.92 -10.59 -3.99
C CYS A 127 -3.48 -11.00 -3.64
N PHE A 128 -3.09 -12.23 -3.99
CA PHE A 128 -1.72 -12.69 -3.83
C PHE A 128 -0.73 -11.91 -4.73
N ILE A 129 -1.09 -11.72 -6.00
CA ILE A 129 -0.23 -11.02 -6.98
C ILE A 129 -0.05 -9.55 -6.60
N ILE A 130 -1.11 -8.87 -6.16
CA ILE A 130 -1.00 -7.47 -5.71
C ILE A 130 -0.17 -7.36 -4.42
N GLY A 131 -0.24 -8.37 -3.54
CA GLY A 131 0.64 -8.50 -2.38
C GLY A 131 2.12 -8.58 -2.79
N LEU A 132 2.46 -9.35 -3.83
CA LEU A 132 3.84 -9.40 -4.35
C LEU A 132 4.33 -8.04 -4.87
N TYR A 133 3.46 -7.28 -5.54
CA TYR A 133 3.76 -5.94 -6.06
C TYR A 133 4.05 -4.91 -4.95
N SER A 134 3.36 -5.05 -3.81
CA SER A 134 3.24 -4.06 -2.74
C SER A 134 4.57 -3.54 -2.17
N VAL A 135 5.68 -4.27 -2.34
CA VAL A 135 7.01 -3.93 -1.81
C VAL A 135 7.87 -3.09 -2.77
N SER A 136 7.50 -3.03 -4.05
CA SER A 136 8.30 -2.36 -5.09
C SER A 136 8.58 -0.85 -4.89
N PRO A 137 7.70 -0.03 -4.27
CA PRO A 137 7.95 1.41 -4.15
C PRO A 137 8.94 1.79 -3.04
N THR A 138 9.01 1.02 -1.95
CA THR A 138 9.77 1.41 -0.73
C THR A 138 11.27 1.28 -0.90
N ALA A 139 11.74 0.31 -1.69
CA ALA A 139 13.17 0.07 -1.92
C ALA A 139 13.87 1.18 -2.75
N LEU A 140 13.10 2.05 -3.40
CA LEU A 140 13.61 3.03 -4.36
C LEU A 140 13.68 4.46 -3.82
N CYS A 141 13.12 4.68 -2.62
CA CYS A 141 12.88 6.00 -2.05
C CYS A 141 13.53 6.15 -0.65
N GLY A 142 14.75 5.63 -0.49
CA GLY A 142 15.48 5.63 0.79
C GLY A 142 15.56 7.00 1.48
N ASP A 143 15.61 8.08 0.69
CA ASP A 143 15.81 9.44 1.23
C ASP A 143 14.50 10.24 1.43
N LEU A 144 13.35 9.72 0.97
CA LEU A 144 12.05 10.42 1.02
C LEU A 144 10.99 9.64 1.81
N GLY A 145 11.36 9.12 2.98
CA GLY A 145 10.49 8.31 3.83
C GLY A 145 9.17 8.98 4.23
N THR A 146 9.17 10.31 4.41
CA THR A 146 7.96 11.08 4.78
C THR A 146 6.93 11.12 3.67
N LEU A 147 7.35 11.30 2.41
CA LEU A 147 6.46 11.30 1.24
C LEU A 147 5.88 9.90 0.99
N HIS A 148 6.66 8.85 1.26
CA HIS A 148 6.17 7.47 1.18
C HIS A 148 5.02 7.25 2.17
N GLN A 149 5.21 7.59 3.44
CA GLN A 149 4.19 7.43 4.48
C GLN A 149 2.94 8.29 4.20
N LEU A 150 3.12 9.53 3.73
CA LEU A 150 2.02 10.38 3.29
C LEU A 150 1.25 9.77 2.12
N GLY A 151 1.96 9.24 1.11
CA GLY A 151 1.33 8.57 -0.03
C GLY A 151 0.47 7.38 0.38
N ILE A 152 0.95 6.56 1.32
CA ILE A 152 0.18 5.44 1.88
C ILE A 152 -1.09 5.95 2.57
N GLY A 153 -0.98 6.97 3.43
CA GLY A 153 -2.13 7.55 4.13
C GLY A 153 -3.16 8.14 3.17
N ILE A 154 -2.72 8.86 2.14
CA ILE A 154 -3.61 9.41 1.10
C ILE A 154 -4.29 8.29 0.32
N GLY A 155 -3.55 7.24 -0.06
CA GLY A 155 -4.12 6.08 -0.77
C GLY A 155 -5.22 5.39 0.02
N ILE A 156 -5.01 5.23 1.33
CA ILE A 156 -6.01 4.70 2.26
C ILE A 156 -7.27 5.59 2.31
N LEU A 157 -7.11 6.90 2.46
CA LEU A 157 -8.24 7.84 2.52
C LEU A 157 -9.06 7.83 1.22
N ILE A 158 -8.38 7.77 0.08
CA ILE A 158 -9.01 7.65 -1.23
C ILE A 158 -9.86 6.39 -1.29
N THR A 159 -9.32 5.26 -0.84
CA THR A 159 -10.11 4.03 -0.79
C THR A 159 -11.33 4.17 0.07
N GLN A 160 -11.18 4.62 1.33
CA GLN A 160 -12.30 4.78 2.25
C GLN A 160 -13.38 5.70 1.70
N THR A 161 -13.01 6.67 0.87
CA THR A 161 -13.96 7.54 0.17
C THR A 161 -14.71 6.80 -0.93
N PHE A 162 -14.00 6.04 -1.78
CA PHE A 162 -14.65 5.25 -2.85
C PHE A 162 -15.46 4.06 -2.33
N ASP A 163 -15.11 3.57 -1.14
CA ASP A 163 -15.73 2.44 -0.47
C ASP A 163 -17.15 2.73 0.06
N LEU A 164 -17.57 3.99 0.08
CA LEU A 164 -18.94 4.35 0.46
C LEU A 164 -19.95 3.71 -0.51
N ASP A 165 -21.06 3.19 0.05
CA ASP A 165 -22.21 2.66 -0.72
C ASP A 165 -22.67 3.66 -1.79
N SER A 166 -22.68 4.96 -1.49
CA SER A 166 -23.09 5.99 -2.44
C SER A 166 -22.18 6.12 -3.68
N ILE A 167 -20.98 5.54 -3.69
CA ILE A 167 -19.98 5.71 -4.77
C ILE A 167 -19.68 4.39 -5.48
N MET A 168 -18.91 3.49 -4.86
CA MET A 168 -18.48 2.22 -5.47
C MET A 168 -18.57 1.01 -4.51
N GLY A 169 -18.96 1.22 -3.25
CA GLY A 169 -19.15 0.16 -2.25
C GLY A 169 -20.36 -0.74 -2.45
N ASN A 170 -21.10 -0.59 -3.55
CA ASN A 170 -22.31 -1.38 -3.81
C ASN A 170 -22.02 -2.79 -4.33
N GLU A 171 -23.00 -3.69 -4.17
CA GLU A 171 -23.00 -5.07 -4.70
C GLU A 171 -22.63 -5.15 -6.19
N GLU A 172 -22.98 -4.13 -6.98
CA GLU A 172 -22.67 -4.08 -8.42
C GLU A 172 -21.26 -3.62 -8.76
N LEU A 173 -20.71 -2.66 -8.01
CA LEU A 173 -19.52 -1.88 -8.37
C LEU A 173 -18.25 -2.24 -7.59
N TRP A 174 -18.35 -3.08 -6.56
CA TRP A 174 -17.17 -3.52 -5.79
C TRP A 174 -16.03 -4.16 -6.62
N PRO A 175 -16.27 -4.90 -7.74
CA PRO A 175 -15.17 -5.40 -8.56
C PRO A 175 -14.43 -4.26 -9.27
N LEU A 176 -15.15 -3.19 -9.60
CA LEU A 176 -14.58 -2.00 -10.22
C LEU A 176 -13.71 -1.22 -9.21
N LEU A 177 -14.08 -1.19 -7.94
CA LEU A 177 -13.25 -0.66 -6.85
C LEU A 177 -11.91 -1.42 -6.78
N LEU A 178 -11.94 -2.75 -6.79
CA LEU A 178 -10.73 -3.57 -6.83
C LEU A 178 -9.93 -3.38 -8.12
N GLY A 179 -10.62 -3.22 -9.26
CA GLY A 179 -10.02 -3.02 -10.58
C GLY A 179 -9.45 -1.62 -10.79
N PHE A 180 -9.81 -0.63 -9.98
CA PHE A 180 -9.41 0.77 -10.16
C PHE A 180 -7.89 0.98 -10.15
N ILE A 181 -7.14 0.07 -9.49
CA ILE A 181 -5.67 0.04 -9.51
C ILE A 181 -5.07 -0.07 -10.91
N PHE A 182 -5.87 -0.46 -11.90
CA PHE A 182 -5.51 -0.45 -13.31
C PHE A 182 -5.00 0.94 -13.75
N ILE A 183 -5.66 2.02 -13.32
CA ILE A 183 -5.34 3.40 -13.72
C ILE A 183 -3.94 3.81 -13.23
N PRO A 184 -3.63 3.77 -11.91
CA PRO A 184 -2.29 4.09 -11.44
C PRO A 184 -1.22 3.15 -11.99
N SER A 185 -1.52 1.86 -12.20
CA SER A 185 -0.59 0.93 -12.86
C SER A 185 -0.26 1.31 -14.29
N LEU A 186 -1.24 1.79 -15.06
CA LEU A 186 -1.04 2.22 -16.44
C LEU A 186 -0.21 3.51 -16.50
N ILE A 187 -0.52 4.47 -15.62
CA ILE A 187 0.26 5.71 -15.48
C ILE A 187 1.71 5.37 -15.09
N GLN A 188 1.90 4.46 -14.14
CA GLN A 188 3.23 4.04 -13.69
C GLN A 188 3.99 3.25 -14.76
N ARG A 189 3.31 2.55 -15.67
CA ARG A 189 3.94 1.95 -16.86
C ARG A 189 4.32 2.98 -17.93
N ALA A 190 3.60 4.08 -18.01
CA ALA A 190 3.85 5.16 -18.97
C ALA A 190 4.92 6.16 -18.52
N LEU A 191 5.19 6.26 -17.22
CA LEU A 191 6.22 7.15 -16.63
C LEU A 191 7.69 6.86 -17.03
N PRO A 192 8.14 5.60 -17.11
CA PRO A 192 9.53 5.23 -17.40
C PRO A 192 10.20 5.92 -18.58
N PRO A 193 9.60 6.04 -19.78
CA PRO A 193 10.23 6.75 -20.89
C PRO A 193 10.47 8.26 -20.63
N PHE A 194 9.78 8.86 -19.65
CA PHE A 194 9.90 10.28 -19.34
C PHE A 194 10.85 10.58 -18.18
N CYS A 195 11.10 9.59 -17.32
CA CYS A 195 11.95 9.74 -16.15
C CYS A 195 13.40 9.31 -16.47
N PRO A 196 14.40 10.12 -16.12
CA PRO A 196 15.80 9.75 -16.33
C PRO A 196 16.17 8.56 -15.46
N ASP A 197 17.10 7.77 -15.97
CA ASP A 197 17.67 6.64 -15.24
C ASP A 197 18.24 7.07 -13.87
N SER A 198 18.21 6.16 -12.90
CA SER A 198 18.83 6.44 -11.60
C SER A 198 20.36 6.56 -11.78
N PRO A 199 20.97 7.69 -11.41
CA PRO A 199 22.40 7.90 -11.62
C PRO A 199 23.26 6.92 -10.81
N HIS A 200 22.83 6.51 -9.61
CA HIS A 200 23.50 5.44 -8.83
C HIS A 200 23.49 4.10 -9.56
N PHE A 201 22.36 3.73 -10.18
CA PHE A 201 22.22 2.45 -10.87
C PHE A 201 23.10 2.37 -12.14
N LEU A 202 23.18 3.46 -12.91
CA LEU A 202 24.04 3.56 -14.10
C LEU A 202 25.54 3.50 -13.77
N LEU A 203 25.95 4.17 -12.68
CA LEU A 203 27.31 4.10 -12.16
C LEU A 203 27.66 2.70 -11.67
N PHE A 204 26.77 2.07 -10.89
CA PHE A 204 27.04 0.80 -10.22
C PHE A 204 26.96 -0.43 -11.14
N ASN A 205 25.93 -0.53 -11.99
CA ASN A 205 25.66 -1.74 -12.78
C ASN A 205 26.22 -1.68 -14.20
N HIS A 206 26.31 -0.50 -14.81
CA HIS A 206 26.72 -0.33 -16.20
C HIS A 206 28.09 0.32 -16.36
N ASN A 207 28.69 0.84 -15.28
CA ASN A 207 29.98 1.54 -15.28
C ASN A 207 30.05 2.70 -16.30
N GLU A 208 28.89 3.28 -16.66
CA GLU A 208 28.76 4.33 -17.67
C GLU A 208 28.84 5.72 -17.02
N GLU A 209 30.05 6.08 -16.56
CA GLU A 209 30.31 7.34 -15.84
C GLU A 209 29.83 8.59 -16.62
N ASN A 210 29.95 8.57 -17.95
CA ASN A 210 29.52 9.67 -18.81
C ASN A 210 27.99 9.84 -18.87
N LYS A 211 27.23 8.75 -18.87
CA LYS A 211 25.76 8.83 -18.84
C LYS A 211 25.27 9.26 -17.47
N ALA A 212 25.88 8.76 -16.39
CA ALA A 212 25.59 9.21 -15.03
C ALA A 212 25.87 10.71 -14.84
N LYS A 213 27.02 11.22 -15.31
CA LYS A 213 27.33 12.67 -15.34
C LYS A 213 26.27 13.46 -16.10
N SER A 214 25.84 12.98 -17.27
CA SER A 214 24.83 13.68 -18.07
C SER A 214 23.47 13.76 -17.38
N ILE A 215 23.09 12.72 -16.64
CA ILE A 215 21.85 12.65 -15.88
C ILE A 215 21.93 13.52 -14.63
N LEU A 216 23.05 13.51 -13.90
CA LEU A 216 23.28 14.41 -12.76
C LEU A 216 23.19 15.88 -13.18
N LYS A 217 23.86 16.25 -14.29
CA LYS A 217 23.76 17.61 -14.87
C LYS A 217 22.32 17.99 -15.17
N LYS A 218 21.55 17.03 -15.70
CA LYS A 218 20.14 17.22 -16.04
C LYS A 218 19.23 17.33 -14.81
N LEU A 219 19.52 16.60 -13.73
CA LEU A 219 18.74 16.64 -12.48
C LEU A 219 19.00 17.92 -11.68
N GLN A 220 20.26 18.30 -11.52
CA GLN A 220 20.65 19.42 -10.66
C GLN A 220 20.62 20.77 -11.38
N GLY A 221 20.65 20.77 -12.72
CA GLY A 221 20.65 21.99 -13.53
C GLY A 221 21.96 22.78 -13.49
N THR A 222 22.99 22.26 -12.81
CA THR A 222 24.33 22.82 -12.67
C THR A 222 25.33 22.08 -13.56
N THR A 223 26.30 22.81 -14.11
CA THR A 223 27.35 22.25 -14.98
C THR A 223 28.43 21.51 -14.21
N ASP A 224 28.58 21.82 -12.93
CA ASP A 224 29.58 21.24 -12.04
C ASP A 224 28.91 20.25 -11.09
N VAL A 225 29.01 18.97 -11.44
CA VAL A 225 28.50 17.81 -10.68
C VAL A 225 29.63 16.85 -10.36
N SER A 226 30.86 17.36 -10.45
CA SER A 226 32.09 16.62 -10.22
C SER A 226 32.21 16.17 -8.76
N SER A 227 31.78 17.01 -7.80
CA SER A 227 31.72 16.70 -6.36
C SER A 227 30.77 15.55 -6.06
N ASP A 228 29.53 15.64 -6.52
CA ASP A 228 28.48 14.68 -6.18
C ASP A 228 28.75 13.33 -6.84
N LEU A 229 29.29 13.34 -8.05
CA LEU A 229 29.73 12.12 -8.71
C LEU A 229 30.92 11.47 -7.99
N GLN A 230 31.83 12.27 -7.42
CA GLN A 230 32.94 11.77 -6.62
C GLN A 230 32.42 11.14 -5.32
N GLU A 231 31.50 11.80 -4.62
CA GLU A 231 30.84 11.29 -3.42
C GLU A 231 30.08 9.97 -3.69
N MET A 232 29.28 9.92 -4.76
CA MET A 232 28.60 8.68 -5.18
C MET A 232 29.58 7.55 -5.53
N LYS A 233 30.77 7.88 -6.05
CA LYS A 233 31.82 6.91 -6.39
C LYS A 233 32.52 6.39 -5.14
N GLU A 234 32.72 7.25 -4.14
CA GLU A 234 33.24 6.89 -2.83
C GLU A 234 32.26 5.99 -2.05
N GLU A 235 30.98 6.35 -2.00
CA GLU A 235 29.92 5.49 -1.43
C GLU A 235 29.82 4.15 -2.16
N SER A 236 29.90 4.17 -3.50
CA SER A 236 29.89 2.94 -4.30
C SER A 236 31.11 2.07 -4.04
N GLN A 237 32.29 2.65 -3.84
CA GLN A 237 33.50 1.89 -3.52
C GLN A 237 33.43 1.31 -2.11
N GLN A 238 32.87 2.04 -1.15
CA GLN A 238 32.59 1.52 0.19
C GLN A 238 31.62 0.34 0.15
N MET A 239 30.52 0.45 -0.60
CA MET A 239 29.55 -0.64 -0.80
C MET A 239 30.12 -1.88 -1.53
N MET A 240 31.13 -1.70 -2.39
CA MET A 240 31.81 -2.82 -3.08
C MET A 240 32.89 -3.48 -2.20
N CYS A 241 33.52 -2.71 -1.31
CA CYS A 241 34.46 -3.22 -0.31
C CYS A 241 33.75 -3.96 0.82
N GLU A 242 32.51 -3.59 1.14
CA GLU A 242 31.65 -4.38 2.02
C GLU A 242 31.15 -5.64 1.29
N LYS A 243 31.52 -6.80 1.80
CA LYS A 243 31.07 -8.09 1.28
C LYS A 243 29.53 -8.13 1.37
N LYS A 244 28.82 -8.40 0.26
CA LYS A 244 27.36 -8.65 0.28
C LYS A 244 27.07 -9.81 1.22
N MET A 245 26.65 -9.51 2.45
CA MET A 245 26.39 -10.52 3.47
C MET A 245 25.03 -11.16 3.22
N THR A 246 24.97 -12.48 3.32
CA THR A 246 23.72 -13.22 3.23
C THR A 246 22.90 -13.00 4.51
N ILE A 247 21.56 -13.07 4.45
CA ILE A 247 20.68 -12.91 5.63
C ILE A 247 21.10 -13.81 6.80
N LEU A 248 21.58 -15.03 6.50
CA LEU A 248 22.11 -15.95 7.50
C LEU A 248 23.43 -15.47 8.13
N GLU A 249 24.32 -14.85 7.35
CA GLU A 249 25.57 -14.27 7.86
C GLU A 249 25.29 -13.05 8.75
N LEU A 250 24.31 -12.23 8.38
CA LEU A 250 23.83 -11.11 9.20
C LEU A 250 23.30 -11.59 10.56
N LEU A 251 22.48 -12.65 10.59
CA LEU A 251 21.94 -13.21 11.83
C LEU A 251 23.00 -13.92 12.69
N CYS A 252 24.03 -14.51 12.07
CA CYS A 252 25.09 -15.21 12.80
C CYS A 252 26.18 -14.26 13.33
N SER A 253 26.27 -13.04 12.78
CA SER A 253 27.30 -12.06 13.14
C SER A 253 26.96 -11.28 14.41
N SER A 254 27.85 -11.32 15.41
CA SER A 254 27.67 -10.62 16.69
C SER A 254 27.58 -9.08 16.54
N MET A 255 28.30 -8.53 15.55
CA MET A 255 28.33 -7.08 15.28
C MET A 255 27.01 -6.54 14.71
N TYR A 256 26.32 -7.30 13.85
CA TYR A 256 25.09 -6.86 13.19
C TYR A 256 23.82 -7.38 13.87
N TRP A 257 23.92 -8.33 14.80
CA TRP A 257 22.77 -8.88 15.52
C TRP A 257 22.03 -7.81 16.34
N GLN A 258 22.72 -6.85 16.97
CA GLN A 258 22.08 -5.78 17.75
C GLN A 258 21.19 -4.85 16.89
N PRO A 259 21.70 -4.27 15.77
CA PRO A 259 20.85 -3.52 14.84
C PRO A 259 19.70 -4.33 14.26
N VAL A 260 19.94 -5.59 13.87
CA VAL A 260 18.92 -6.47 13.29
C VAL A 260 17.83 -6.77 14.31
N LEU A 261 18.19 -7.09 15.55
CA LEU A 261 17.24 -7.33 16.63
C LEU A 261 16.39 -6.08 16.89
N MET A 262 17.00 -4.89 16.92
CA MET A 262 16.28 -3.64 17.10
C MET A 262 15.30 -3.37 15.96
N ALA A 263 15.70 -3.58 14.71
CA ALA A 263 14.84 -3.44 13.54
C ALA A 263 13.67 -4.43 13.57
N VAL A 264 13.92 -5.70 13.93
CA VAL A 264 12.88 -6.73 14.08
C VAL A 264 11.91 -6.37 15.20
N VAL A 265 12.41 -6.00 16.38
CA VAL A 265 11.57 -5.61 17.52
C VAL A 265 10.74 -4.37 17.18
N LEU A 266 11.30 -3.40 16.49
CA LEU A 266 10.60 -2.19 16.06
C LEU A 266 9.49 -2.53 15.05
N GLN A 267 9.78 -3.37 14.05
CA GLN A 267 8.79 -3.80 13.06
C GLN A 267 7.69 -4.66 13.68
N LEU A 268 8.04 -5.55 14.61
CA LEU A 268 7.08 -6.35 15.37
C LEU A 268 6.22 -5.45 16.26
N SER A 269 6.81 -4.46 16.93
CA SER A 269 6.06 -3.50 17.75
C SER A 269 5.08 -2.70 16.91
N GLN A 270 5.44 -2.32 15.68
CA GLN A 270 4.53 -1.66 14.75
C GLN A 270 3.38 -2.58 14.33
N GLN A 271 3.64 -3.85 13.99
CA GLN A 271 2.60 -4.80 13.57
C GLN A 271 1.71 -5.28 14.73
N LEU A 272 2.28 -5.40 15.93
CA LEU A 272 1.56 -5.78 17.16
C LEU A 272 0.81 -4.59 17.78
N SER A 273 1.22 -3.36 17.47
CA SER A 273 0.43 -2.20 17.81
C SER A 273 -0.94 -2.36 17.16
N THR A 274 -2.00 -2.23 17.94
CA THR A 274 -3.39 -2.50 17.56
C THR A 274 -3.86 -1.66 16.36
N PHE A 275 -3.03 -0.75 15.84
CA PHE A 275 -3.34 0.11 14.70
C PHE A 275 -3.86 -0.67 13.49
N SER A 276 -3.20 -1.76 13.09
CA SER A 276 -3.67 -2.56 11.95
C SER A 276 -5.05 -3.18 12.24
N ALA A 277 -5.24 -3.76 13.43
CA ALA A 277 -6.53 -4.37 13.81
C ALA A 277 -7.66 -3.34 13.93
N VAL A 278 -7.39 -2.18 14.52
CA VAL A 278 -8.33 -1.05 14.59
C VAL A 278 -8.65 -0.58 13.18
N PHE A 279 -7.68 -0.50 12.27
CA PHE A 279 -7.90 -0.08 10.90
C PHE A 279 -8.81 -1.06 10.13
N TYR A 280 -8.47 -2.36 10.14
CA TYR A 280 -9.23 -3.42 9.45
C TYR A 280 -10.65 -3.61 9.98
N TYR A 281 -10.85 -3.49 11.30
CA TYR A 281 -12.16 -3.74 11.93
C TYR A 281 -12.86 -2.46 12.38
N SER A 282 -12.37 -1.27 12.01
CA SER A 282 -12.91 0.01 12.46
C SER A 282 -14.42 0.13 12.19
N THR A 283 -14.83 -0.14 10.96
CA THR A 283 -16.24 -0.09 10.53
C THR A 283 -17.10 -1.07 11.32
N SER A 284 -16.66 -2.33 11.44
CA SER A 284 -17.38 -3.36 12.21
C SER A 284 -17.44 -3.05 13.71
N ILE A 285 -16.42 -2.42 14.29
CA ILE A 285 -16.41 -2.00 15.71
C ILE A 285 -17.36 -0.81 15.92
N PHE A 286 -17.30 0.20 15.06
CA PHE A 286 -18.20 1.36 15.14
C PHE A 286 -19.65 0.97 14.95
N GLU A 287 -19.96 0.07 14.00
CA GLU A 287 -21.31 -0.43 13.77
C GLU A 287 -21.85 -1.22 14.98
N LYS A 288 -21.02 -2.07 15.60
CA LYS A 288 -21.38 -2.78 16.84
C LYS A 288 -21.60 -1.82 18.02
N LEU A 289 -20.77 -0.79 18.16
CA LEU A 289 -20.90 0.23 19.20
C LEU A 289 -22.15 1.10 19.01
N LEU A 290 -22.43 1.54 17.78
CA LEU A 290 -23.65 2.28 17.44
C LEU A 290 -24.90 1.40 17.59
N GLY A 291 -24.85 0.13 17.20
CA GLY A 291 -25.92 -0.83 17.42
C GLY A 291 -26.19 -1.08 18.91
N LEU A 292 -25.15 -1.14 19.74
CA LEU A 292 -25.27 -1.21 21.21
C LEU A 292 -25.83 0.08 21.82
N LEU A 293 -25.48 1.25 21.28
CA LEU A 293 -26.06 2.53 21.67
C LEU A 293 -27.54 2.63 21.28
N CYS A 294 -27.95 2.09 20.14
CA CYS A 294 -29.36 2.02 19.72
C CYS A 294 -30.18 0.96 20.47
N LEU A 295 -29.55 -0.14 20.93
CA LEU A 295 -30.19 -1.17 21.76
C LEU A 295 -30.23 -0.83 23.25
N CYS A 296 -29.50 0.20 23.70
CA CYS A 296 -29.66 0.76 25.02
C CYS A 296 -30.85 1.76 24.97
N PRO A 297 -32.03 1.44 25.53
CA PRO A 297 -33.10 2.43 25.63
C PRO A 297 -32.57 3.61 26.46
N PRO A 298 -33.11 4.84 26.30
CA PRO A 298 -32.57 6.02 26.95
C PRO A 298 -32.79 5.93 28.46
N ALA A 299 -31.85 5.32 29.18
CA ALA A 299 -31.79 5.37 30.63
C ALA A 299 -31.40 6.77 31.15
N LEU A 300 -31.08 7.70 30.23
CA LEU A 300 -30.77 9.10 30.53
C LEU A 300 -31.99 10.01 30.68
N ASP A 301 -33.18 9.63 30.17
CA ASP A 301 -34.39 10.46 30.36
C ASP A 301 -35.06 10.24 31.73
N LEU A 302 -34.88 9.08 32.36
CA LEU A 302 -35.51 8.79 33.66
C LEU A 302 -34.85 9.50 34.85
N GLN A 303 -33.63 10.02 34.71
CA GLN A 303 -33.01 10.87 35.76
C GLN A 303 -33.35 12.36 35.59
N ALA A 304 -33.67 12.82 34.38
CA ALA A 304 -34.12 14.19 34.13
C ALA A 304 -35.57 14.44 34.59
N GLU A 305 -36.46 13.45 34.42
CA GLU A 305 -37.85 13.55 34.89
C GLU A 305 -37.96 13.54 36.44
N ARG A 306 -37.04 12.82 37.12
CA ARG A 306 -37.02 12.67 38.59
C ARG A 306 -36.37 13.83 39.34
N SER A 307 -35.63 14.69 38.65
CA SER A 307 -35.09 15.94 39.20
C SER A 307 -36.06 17.11 38.97
N SER A 308 -36.82 17.11 37.87
CA SER A 308 -37.87 18.11 37.58
C SER A 308 -39.06 18.05 38.56
N GLN A 309 -39.48 16.85 39.01
CA GLN A 309 -40.56 16.73 39.99
C GLN A 309 -40.21 17.12 41.44
N ARG A 310 -38.94 17.43 41.74
CA ARG A 310 -38.51 17.77 43.11
C ARG A 310 -38.41 19.27 43.40
N HIS A 311 -38.75 20.17 42.47
CA HIS A 311 -38.61 21.62 42.64
C HIS A 311 -39.83 22.41 42.13
N TRP A 312 -41.00 22.19 42.73
CA TRP A 312 -42.06 23.21 42.76
C TRP A 312 -42.83 23.17 44.08
N PRO A 313 -42.46 24.00 45.08
CA PRO A 313 -43.38 24.32 46.16
C PRO A 313 -44.47 25.25 45.61
N ARG A 314 -45.74 24.85 45.78
CA ARG A 314 -46.89 25.74 45.65
C ARG A 314 -46.87 26.77 46.77
N THR A 315 -46.82 28.04 46.41
CA THR A 315 -47.27 29.22 47.17
C THR A 315 -47.85 30.15 46.09
N SER A 316 -49.16 30.37 45.90
CA SER A 316 -50.18 30.90 46.83
C SER A 316 -49.64 32.21 47.44
N TRP A 317 -50.17 33.42 47.25
CA TRP A 317 -51.42 34.00 46.72
C TRP A 317 -51.15 35.47 46.31
N SER A 318 -52.13 36.10 45.64
CA SER A 318 -52.47 37.54 45.63
C SER A 318 -51.44 38.57 45.14
#